data_AF-A0A0Q5NPZ2-F1
#
_entry.id   AF-A0A0Q5NPZ2-F1
#
_cell.length_a   1.000
_cell.length_b   1.000
_cell.length_c   1.000
_cell.angle_alpha   90.00
_cell.angle_beta   90.00
_cell.angle_gamma   90.00
#
_symmetry.space_group_name_H-M   'P 1'
#
loop_
_entity.id
_entity.type
_entity.pdbx_description
1 polymer ?
#
loop_
_entity_poly.entity_id
_entity_poly.type
_entity_poly.pdbx_seq_one_letter_code
_entity_poly.pdbx_strand_id
1 'polypeptide(L)'
;MLSFVVKAQTKATLFDGTIVAGYVDHGAYLNCVGPSIKFSKKPFSISAGLLPSLRIKEDKVPSGATKNSLLTPNLGFGLTAAFHHFAVQLPFYYNAKTAVKNGEWNVGAGLGYKF
;
A
#
# COMPACT_ATOMS: atom_id res chain seq x y z
N MET A 1 -39.73 -11.02 -19.91
CA MET A 1 -38.68 -10.71 -18.92
C MET A 1 -37.33 -11.11 -19.49
N LEU A 2 -36.45 -10.15 -19.81
CA LEU A 2 -35.06 -10.47 -20.14
C LEU A 2 -34.24 -10.47 -18.85
N SER A 3 -33.76 -11.64 -18.44
CA SER A 3 -32.79 -11.78 -17.34
C SER A 3 -31.38 -11.57 -17.88
N PHE A 4 -30.75 -10.45 -17.52
CA PHE A 4 -29.33 -10.23 -17.79
C PHE A 4 -28.50 -10.93 -16.72
N VAL A 5 -27.78 -12.00 -17.11
CA VAL A 5 -26.74 -12.59 -16.27
C VAL A 5 -25.48 -11.75 -16.46
N VAL A 6 -25.18 -10.88 -15.50
CA VAL A 6 -23.89 -10.18 -15.46
C VAL A 6 -22.83 -11.18 -15.05
N LYS A 7 -22.06 -11.69 -16.02
CA LYS A 7 -20.83 -12.42 -15.75
C LYS A 7 -19.80 -11.42 -15.21
N ALA A 8 -19.53 -11.47 -13.92
CA ALA A 8 -18.40 -10.73 -13.34
C ALA A 8 -17.10 -11.31 -13.91
N GLN A 9 -16.51 -10.63 -14.90
CA GLN A 9 -15.21 -11.01 -15.44
C GLN A 9 -14.11 -10.47 -14.53
N THR A 10 -13.54 -11.35 -13.71
CA THR A 10 -12.40 -11.01 -12.84
C THR A 10 -11.16 -10.75 -13.69
N LYS A 11 -10.77 -9.48 -13.84
CA LYS A 11 -9.49 -9.10 -14.45
C LYS A 11 -8.41 -9.13 -13.37
N ALA A 12 -7.48 -10.06 -13.46
CA ALA A 12 -6.26 -10.01 -12.67
C ALA A 12 -5.41 -8.83 -13.16
N THR A 13 -5.14 -7.87 -12.29
CA THR A 13 -4.23 -6.76 -12.57
C THR A 13 -3.17 -6.70 -11.48
N LEU A 14 -1.90 -6.56 -11.89
CA LEU A 14 -0.79 -6.35 -10.97
C LEU A 14 -0.81 -4.93 -10.38
N PHE A 15 -1.34 -3.97 -11.15
CA PHE A 15 -1.47 -2.57 -10.75
C PHE A 15 -2.88 -2.06 -11.02
N ASP A 16 -3.51 -1.49 -9.99
CA ASP A 16 -4.87 -0.95 -10.02
C ASP A 16 -4.98 0.42 -10.69
N GLY A 17 -3.86 1.09 -10.98
CA GLY A 17 -3.89 2.49 -11.42
C GLY A 17 -4.08 3.47 -10.25
N THR A 18 -3.79 3.05 -9.02
CA THR A 18 -3.84 3.91 -7.84
C THR A 18 -2.45 4.04 -7.24
N ILE A 19 -1.97 5.27 -7.08
CA ILE A 19 -0.72 5.59 -6.37
C ILE A 19 -1.08 6.28 -5.07
N VAL A 20 -0.47 5.86 -3.97
CA VAL A 20 -0.70 6.44 -2.64
C VAL A 20 0.63 6.85 -2.02
N ALA A 21 0.72 8.07 -1.52
CA ALA A 21 1.81 8.50 -0.66
C ALA A 21 1.30 8.67 0.78
N GLY A 22 2.17 8.42 1.76
CA GLY A 22 1.75 8.54 3.15
C GLY A 22 2.90 8.42 4.13
N TYR A 23 2.54 8.20 5.39
CA TYR A 23 3.48 8.12 6.50
C TYR A 23 3.25 6.86 7.32
N VAL A 24 4.33 6.20 7.70
CA VAL A 24 4.31 5.01 8.56
C VAL A 24 5.66 4.84 9.25
N ASP A 25 5.63 4.60 10.55
CA ASP A 25 6.83 4.33 11.35
C ASP A 25 7.94 5.36 11.07
N HIS A 26 7.66 6.62 11.38
CA HIS A 26 8.65 7.70 11.31
C HIS A 26 9.27 7.96 9.92
N GLY A 27 8.61 7.51 8.85
CA GLY A 27 9.08 7.67 7.48
C GLY A 27 7.92 7.76 6.49
N ALA A 28 8.21 8.29 5.31
CA ALA A 28 7.23 8.35 4.24
C ALA A 28 7.22 7.04 3.43
N TYR A 29 6.18 6.86 2.63
CA TYR A 29 6.10 5.78 1.66
C TYR A 29 5.42 6.23 0.38
N LEU A 30 5.68 5.48 -0.70
CA LEU A 30 4.94 5.54 -1.95
C LEU A 30 4.48 4.13 -2.34
N ASN A 31 3.20 3.95 -2.59
CA ASN A 31 2.58 2.66 -2.90
C ASN A 31 1.97 2.66 -4.29
N CYS A 32 2.19 1.55 -4.98
CA CYS A 32 1.36 1.12 -6.09
C CYS A 32 0.32 0.15 -5.52
N VAL A 33 -0.97 0.40 -5.75
CA VAL A 33 -2.02 -0.51 -5.26
C VAL A 33 -2.13 -1.73 -6.18
N GLY A 34 -2.10 -2.93 -5.60
CA GLY A 34 -2.32 -4.19 -6.31
C GLY A 34 -1.14 -5.17 -6.20
N PRO A 35 -1.38 -6.48 -6.38
CA PRO A 35 -2.67 -7.14 -6.64
C PRO A 35 -3.60 -7.13 -5.42
N SER A 36 -4.93 -7.08 -5.64
CA SER A 36 -5.92 -6.95 -4.58
C SER A 36 -7.27 -7.60 -4.90
N ILE A 37 -8.06 -7.90 -3.87
CA ILE A 37 -9.49 -8.16 -3.99
C ILE A 37 -10.20 -6.81 -3.89
N LYS A 38 -11.06 -6.51 -4.86
CA LYS A 38 -11.68 -5.19 -5.01
C LYS A 38 -13.18 -5.28 -5.19
N PHE A 39 -13.90 -4.48 -4.43
CA PHE A 39 -15.31 -4.17 -4.67
C PHE A 39 -15.40 -2.79 -5.33
N SER A 40 -16.14 -2.68 -6.43
CA SER A 40 -16.31 -1.41 -7.16
C SER A 40 -17.77 -1.17 -7.51
N LYS A 41 -18.28 0.00 -7.13
CA LYS A 41 -19.58 0.53 -7.54
C LYS A 41 -19.40 2.03 -7.77
N LYS A 42 -19.43 2.48 -9.03
CA LYS A 42 -19.19 3.89 -9.38
C LYS A 42 -20.03 4.83 -8.48
N PRO A 43 -19.43 5.92 -7.96
CA PRO A 43 -18.05 6.39 -8.15
C PRO A 43 -17.02 5.81 -7.17
N PHE A 44 -17.38 4.79 -6.39
CA PHE A 44 -16.63 4.29 -5.24
C PHE A 44 -15.96 2.93 -5.50
N SER A 45 -14.81 2.70 -4.89
CA SER A 45 -14.19 1.37 -4.79
C SER A 45 -13.44 1.17 -3.48
N ILE A 46 -13.52 -0.04 -2.93
CA ILE A 46 -12.71 -0.50 -1.80
C ILE A 46 -11.89 -1.69 -2.26
N SER A 47 -10.62 -1.75 -1.88
CA SER A 47 -9.77 -2.92 -2.08
C SER A 47 -9.01 -3.29 -0.81
N ALA A 48 -8.75 -4.59 -0.69
CA ALA A 48 -7.80 -5.15 0.27
C ALA A 48 -6.76 -5.95 -0.53
N GLY A 49 -5.48 -5.66 -0.32
CA GLY A 49 -4.45 -6.35 -1.07
C GLY A 49 -3.04 -5.90 -0.77
N LEU A 50 -2.13 -6.35 -1.63
CA LEU A 50 -0.72 -6.07 -1.53
C LEU A 50 -0.41 -4.64 -1.99
N LEU A 51 0.64 -4.09 -1.37
CA LEU A 51 1.14 -2.75 -1.61
C LEU A 51 2.64 -2.85 -1.91
N PRO A 52 3.04 -3.05 -3.18
CA PRO A 52 4.39 -2.75 -3.63
C PRO A 52 4.75 -1.32 -3.28
N SER A 53 5.80 -1.14 -2.50
CA SER A 53 6.11 0.11 -1.83
C SER A 53 7.57 0.52 -1.98
N LEU A 54 7.79 1.83 -2.06
CA LEU A 54 9.07 2.45 -1.72
C LEU A 54 8.93 3.10 -0.35
N ARG A 55 9.72 2.65 0.63
CA ARG A 55 9.85 3.30 1.94
C ARG A 55 10.93 4.37 1.84
N ILE A 56 10.63 5.53 2.41
CA ILE A 56 11.52 6.70 2.46
C ILE A 56 11.77 6.98 3.93
N LYS A 57 12.89 6.44 4.45
CA LYS A 57 13.21 6.51 5.87
C LYS A 57 14.71 6.48 6.06
N GLU A 58 15.22 7.44 6.83
CA GLU A 58 16.63 7.46 7.21
C GLU A 58 16.94 6.30 8.15
N ASP A 59 18.03 5.58 7.87
CA ASP A 59 18.51 4.51 8.73
C ASP A 59 19.37 5.07 9.86
N LYS A 60 18.77 5.14 11.05
CA LYS A 60 19.42 5.67 12.26
C LYS A 60 20.22 4.57 12.94
N VAL A 61 21.51 4.48 12.58
CA VAL A 61 22.47 3.51 13.14
C VAL A 61 23.59 4.21 13.93
N PRO A 62 24.28 3.52 14.85
CA PRO A 62 25.45 4.06 15.53
C PRO A 62 26.55 4.53 14.56
N SER A 63 27.38 5.47 15.00
CA SER A 63 28.49 5.98 14.19
C SER A 63 29.44 4.86 13.76
N GLY A 64 29.81 4.86 12.47
CA GLY A 64 30.68 3.82 11.88
C GLY A 64 29.97 2.51 11.51
N ALA A 65 28.68 2.34 11.83
CA ALA A 65 27.91 1.18 11.38
C ALA A 65 27.48 1.32 9.91
N THR A 66 27.26 0.18 9.25
CA THR A 66 26.64 0.15 7.92
C THR A 66 25.19 0.60 8.01
N LYS A 67 24.76 1.39 7.02
CA LYS A 67 23.42 1.97 6.94
C LYS A 67 22.70 1.51 5.67
N ASN A 68 21.40 1.31 5.76
CA ASN A 68 20.54 1.12 4.61
C ASN A 68 20.42 2.41 3.79
N SER A 69 20.02 2.26 2.53
CA SER A 69 19.63 3.37 1.67
C SER A 69 18.43 4.14 2.26
N LEU A 70 18.36 5.45 2.02
CA LEU A 70 17.20 6.28 2.37
C LEU A 70 15.91 5.77 1.70
N LEU A 71 16.05 5.21 0.50
CA LEU A 71 14.98 4.61 -0.29
C LEU A 71 15.15 3.09 -0.30
N THR A 72 14.14 2.37 0.17
CA THR A 72 14.14 0.91 0.19
C THR A 72 12.85 0.32 -0.40
N PRO A 73 12.93 -0.79 -1.16
CA PRO A 73 11.75 -1.53 -1.55
C PRO A 73 11.12 -2.19 -0.33
N ASN A 74 9.80 -2.23 -0.28
CA ASN A 74 9.05 -2.94 0.76
C ASN A 74 7.75 -3.50 0.16
N LEU A 75 7.19 -4.51 0.81
CA LEU A 75 5.90 -5.07 0.47
C LEU A 75 5.00 -4.97 1.70
N GLY A 76 3.96 -4.15 1.59
CA GLY A 76 2.89 -4.08 2.58
C GLY A 76 1.65 -4.82 2.12
N PHE A 77 0.65 -4.80 2.98
CA PHE A 77 -0.74 -5.03 2.59
C PHE A 77 -1.61 -3.94 3.21
N GLY A 78 -2.84 -3.76 2.74
CA GLY A 78 -3.72 -2.81 3.38
C GLY A 78 -5.06 -2.62 2.71
N LEU A 79 -5.80 -1.67 3.26
CA LEU A 79 -7.11 -1.28 2.78
C LEU A 79 -6.98 0.03 2.00
N THR A 80 -7.54 0.09 0.80
CA THR A 80 -7.62 1.32 0.01
C THR A 80 -9.08 1.60 -0.32
N ALA A 81 -9.55 2.80 -0.05
CA ALA A 81 -10.84 3.29 -0.54
C ALA A 81 -10.60 4.43 -1.52
N ALA A 82 -11.35 4.46 -2.61
CA ALA A 82 -11.27 5.52 -3.61
C ALA A 82 -12.66 6.03 -4.00
N PHE A 83 -12.75 7.34 -4.17
CA PHE A 83 -13.94 8.07 -4.64
C PHE A 83 -13.49 8.99 -5.79
N HIS A 84 -14.02 8.75 -6.99
CA HIS A 84 -13.48 9.31 -8.24
C HIS A 84 -11.96 9.05 -8.35
N HIS A 85 -11.16 10.12 -8.38
CA HIS A 85 -9.71 10.06 -8.45
C HIS A 85 -9.03 10.16 -7.08
N PHE A 86 -9.77 10.42 -6.01
CA PHE A 86 -9.20 10.55 -4.67
C PHE A 86 -9.18 9.19 -3.96
N ALA A 87 -8.04 8.83 -3.38
CA ALA A 87 -7.87 7.59 -2.61
C ALA A 87 -7.37 7.87 -1.19
N VAL A 88 -7.84 7.07 -0.24
CA VAL A 88 -7.34 6.99 1.13
C VAL A 88 -6.88 5.56 1.41
N GLN A 89 -5.82 5.40 2.19
CA GLN A 89 -5.23 4.09 2.44
C GLN A 89 -4.81 3.91 3.89
N LEU A 90 -5.07 2.71 4.40
CA LEU A 90 -4.55 2.20 5.67
C LEU A 90 -3.60 1.04 5.38
N PRO A 91 -2.29 1.30 5.19
CA PRO A 91 -1.30 0.27 4.97
C PRO A 91 -0.77 -0.35 6.28
N PHE A 92 -0.34 -1.60 6.17
CA PHE A 92 0.32 -2.37 7.21
C PHE A 92 1.66 -2.88 6.68
N TYR A 93 2.74 -2.56 7.39
CA TYR A 93 4.09 -3.00 7.06
C TYR A 93 4.72 -3.76 8.20
N TYR A 94 5.37 -4.87 7.89
CA TYR A 94 6.20 -5.56 8.86
C TYR A 94 7.63 -5.04 8.79
N ASN A 95 8.12 -4.53 9.91
CA ASN A 95 9.55 -4.28 10.07
C ASN A 95 10.18 -5.55 10.64
N ALA A 96 11.17 -6.09 9.95
CA ALA A 96 11.87 -7.29 10.39
C ALA A 96 12.65 -7.02 11.70
N LYS A 97 12.77 -8.07 12.51
CA LYS A 97 13.62 -8.07 13.70
C LYS A 97 15.06 -7.68 13.34
N THR A 98 15.70 -6.91 14.21
CA THR A 98 17.13 -6.61 14.15
C THR A 98 17.86 -7.23 15.35
N ALA A 99 19.19 -7.04 15.45
CA ALA A 99 19.96 -7.47 16.60
C ALA A 99 19.52 -6.79 17.93
N VAL A 100 18.88 -5.62 17.86
CA VAL A 100 18.57 -4.78 19.01
C VAL A 100 17.09 -4.39 19.14
N LYS A 101 16.23 -4.78 18.19
CA LYS A 101 14.79 -4.51 18.21
C LYS A 101 13.97 -5.70 17.70
N ASN A 102 12.81 -5.92 18.31
CA ASN A 102 11.85 -6.91 17.84
C ASN A 102 11.24 -6.51 16.49
N GLY A 103 10.80 -7.51 15.74
CA GLY A 103 10.00 -7.26 14.54
C GLY A 103 8.57 -6.89 14.92
N GLU A 104 7.98 -5.95 14.20
CA GLU A 104 6.66 -5.41 14.53
C GLU A 104 5.89 -4.94 13.30
N TRP A 105 4.57 -5.02 13.40
CA TRP A 105 3.65 -4.47 12.39
C TRP A 105 3.38 -3.00 12.67
N ASN A 106 3.51 -2.18 11.64
CA ASN A 106 3.26 -0.75 11.69
C ASN A 106 2.08 -0.39 10.80
N VAL A 107 1.14 0.34 11.36
CA VAL A 107 -0.01 0.89 10.65
C VAL A 107 0.31 2.31 10.21
N GLY A 108 0.10 2.60 8.94
CA GLY A 108 0.27 3.93 8.37
C GLY A 108 -1.04 4.57 7.97
N ALA A 109 -0.94 5.75 7.35
CA ALA A 109 -2.04 6.37 6.64
C ALA A 109 -1.50 7.10 5.40
N GLY A 110 -2.30 7.17 4.35
CA GLY A 110 -1.92 7.87 3.13
C GLY A 110 -3.08 8.32 2.27
N LEU A 111 -2.75 9.25 1.38
CA LEU A 111 -3.63 9.81 0.38
C LEU A 111 -3.08 9.50 -1.01
N GLY A 112 -3.97 9.31 -1.96
CA GLY A 112 -3.58 8.87 -3.29
C GLY A 112 -4.45 9.40 -4.39
N TYR A 113 -3.98 9.12 -5.59
CA TYR A 113 -4.66 9.42 -6.84
C TYR A 113 -4.93 8.11 -7.60
N LYS A 114 -6.16 7.97 -8.09
CA LYS A 114 -6.59 6.88 -8.97
C LYS A 114 -6.81 7.44 -10.36
N PHE A 115 -6.07 6.93 -11.34
CA PHE A 115 -6.15 7.34 -12.74
C PHE A 115 -7.44 6.85 -13.43
#